data_AF-A0A955F0Y7-F1
#
_entry.id   AF-A0A955F0Y7-F1
#
_cell.length_a   1.000
_cell.length_b   1.000
_cell.length_c   1.000
_cell.angle_alpha   90.00
_cell.angle_beta   90.00
_cell.angle_gamma   90.00
#
_symmetry.space_group_name_H-M   'P 1'
#
loop_
_entity.id
_entity.type
_entity.pdbx_description
1 polymer ?
#
loop_
_entity_poly.entity_id
_entity_poly.type
_entity_poly.pdbx_seq_one_letter_code
_entity_poly.pdbx_strand_id
1 'polypeptide(L)'
;MSQAAGAAMVTVTLPDGSSREVARGTRVVDLASAIGPGLGKATLGAKLNGEAEIIDLRTPLEDDCRIEIVTKGSLDGLAVLRHSASHVMAEAILRVWPEAKLSIGPSTDQGFYYDIDLEHRVSEDDLARIEDEMKAIVKADSPFERCTIEREASLKRFREAGEIYKVELIEGFEPEAELSVYQHGNGSFEDLCRGPHVPSTGWIKAFKLLKVAGAYWRGDENRQVLQRIYGTAFFDKKELAQYLERIEEAKRRDHRKLGKELGLFMFHPWAPASPFFLAPGAKIYNLLVDYMREKYRHFGYQEVITPQIFDVELWKRSGHWDKYKDNMYFTQIEKSECGVKPMNCPSHTLIFGSTLHSYRDLPVRMADFGRLHRYERSGVTGGLTRVRTFCQDDAHIFCREDQIQSEISGVIRLLRQVYDDFRFTDLKIYLSTRPEKSVGSDEVWEKAEEGLAKALQENKLDYTVNPGDGAFYGPKIDFVVLDALEREWQLGTVQLDFIMPERFELEYDDAQGGRSQPVMIHRAIMGSIERFLGILIEHFAGVFPVWLAPVQ
;
A
#
# COMPACT_ATOMS: atom_id res chain seq x y z
N MET A 1 56.36 -9.04 31.81
CA MET A 1 56.00 -8.41 30.53
C MET A 1 54.62 -8.91 30.15
N SER A 2 53.57 -8.15 30.46
CA SER A 2 52.20 -8.49 30.04
C SER A 2 52.05 -8.14 28.56
N GLN A 3 51.88 -9.13 27.70
CA GLN A 3 51.46 -8.91 26.32
C GLN A 3 50.06 -8.31 26.34
N ALA A 4 49.94 -7.05 25.92
CA ALA A 4 48.66 -6.45 25.58
C ALA A 4 48.13 -7.18 24.33
N ALA A 5 47.03 -7.92 24.49
CA ALA A 5 46.28 -8.41 23.35
C ALA A 5 45.79 -7.20 22.56
N GLY A 6 46.24 -7.06 21.30
CA GLY A 6 45.71 -6.03 20.41
C GLY A 6 44.22 -6.26 20.21
N ALA A 7 43.41 -5.22 20.45
CA ALA A 7 41.98 -5.28 20.19
C ALA A 7 41.75 -5.66 18.73
N ALA A 8 40.95 -6.70 18.46
CA ALA A 8 40.52 -7.01 17.10
C ALA A 8 39.83 -5.79 16.52
N MET A 9 40.19 -5.39 15.31
CA MET A 9 39.61 -4.23 14.62
C MET A 9 38.58 -4.71 13.59
N VAL A 10 37.54 -3.92 13.39
CA VAL A 10 36.53 -4.12 12.34
C VAL A 10 36.50 -2.91 11.41
N THR A 11 36.29 -3.16 10.13
CA THR A 11 36.20 -2.13 9.09
C THR A 11 34.74 -1.72 8.90
N VAL A 12 34.47 -0.44 9.15
CA VAL A 12 33.13 0.14 8.97
C VAL A 12 33.14 1.07 7.76
N THR A 13 32.31 0.78 6.76
CA THR A 13 32.17 1.59 5.55
C THR A 13 30.99 2.55 5.67
N LEU A 14 31.24 3.83 5.44
CA LEU A 14 30.26 4.92 5.51
C LEU A 14 29.53 5.11 4.17
N PRO A 15 28.40 5.84 4.14
CA PRO A 15 27.62 6.04 2.92
C PRO A 15 28.38 6.76 1.79
N ASP A 16 29.36 7.59 2.13
CA ASP A 16 30.22 8.31 1.18
C ASP A 16 31.33 7.44 0.57
N GLY A 17 31.39 6.15 0.94
CA GLY A 17 32.40 5.19 0.48
C GLY A 17 33.71 5.26 1.26
N SER A 18 33.84 6.14 2.26
CA SER A 18 34.98 6.13 3.17
C SER A 18 34.88 4.98 4.17
N SER A 19 36.02 4.47 4.63
CA SER A 19 36.07 3.39 5.63
C SER A 19 36.80 3.87 6.89
N ARG A 20 36.39 3.34 8.04
CA ARG A 20 37.03 3.56 9.35
C ARG A 20 37.28 2.24 10.04
N GLU A 21 38.46 2.10 10.62
CA GLU A 21 38.76 0.99 11.53
C GLU A 21 38.37 1.38 12.96
N VAL A 22 37.55 0.54 13.59
CA VAL A 22 37.17 0.67 15.01
C VAL A 22 37.42 -0.63 15.75
N ALA A 23 37.60 -0.55 17.07
CA ALA A 23 37.74 -1.76 17.87
C ALA A 23 36.44 -2.59 17.79
N ARG A 24 36.58 -3.91 17.66
CA ARG A 24 35.46 -4.85 17.74
C ARG A 24 34.68 -4.63 19.04
N GLY A 25 33.36 -4.58 18.93
CA GLY A 25 32.46 -4.26 20.03
C GLY A 25 32.19 -2.76 20.21
N THR A 26 32.78 -1.89 19.38
CA THR A 26 32.43 -0.45 19.35
C THR A 26 30.94 -0.30 19.09
N ARG A 27 30.23 0.50 19.90
CA ARG A 27 28.79 0.71 19.71
C ARG A 27 28.54 1.72 18.59
N VAL A 28 27.37 1.61 17.95
CA VAL A 28 26.93 2.54 16.90
C VAL A 28 27.04 4.01 17.36
N VAL A 29 26.61 4.32 18.59
CA VAL A 29 26.67 5.68 19.16
C VAL A 29 28.09 6.19 19.37
N ASP A 30 29.03 5.30 19.71
CA ASP A 30 30.43 5.67 19.93
C ASP A 30 31.12 5.97 18.60
N LEU A 31 30.85 5.16 17.57
CA LEU A 31 31.28 5.43 16.19
C LEU A 31 30.72 6.77 15.69
N ALA A 32 29.42 7.01 15.86
CA ALA A 32 28.77 8.25 15.44
C ALA A 32 29.38 9.48 16.15
N SER A 33 29.67 9.35 17.44
CA SER A 33 30.34 10.40 18.23
C SER A 33 31.77 10.67 17.78
N ALA A 34 32.50 9.62 17.38
CA ALA A 34 33.86 9.72 16.82
C ALA A 34 33.89 10.33 15.41
N ILE A 35 32.80 10.22 14.63
CA ILE A 35 32.64 10.95 13.37
C ILE A 35 32.37 12.43 13.65
N GLY A 36 31.48 12.72 14.60
CA GLY A 36 31.22 14.07 15.05
C GLY A 36 30.36 14.09 16.31
N PRO A 37 30.70 14.90 17.33
CA PRO A 37 29.91 14.98 18.56
C PRO A 37 28.44 15.38 18.34
N GLY A 38 28.17 16.16 17.30
CA GLY A 38 26.80 16.52 16.89
C GLY A 38 26.03 15.33 16.31
N LEU A 39 26.71 14.47 15.53
CA LEU A 39 26.12 13.27 14.94
C LEU A 39 25.77 12.26 16.03
N GLY A 40 26.70 11.97 16.96
CA GLY A 40 26.44 11.09 18.09
C GLY A 40 25.22 11.50 18.94
N LYS A 41 25.01 12.81 19.13
CA LYS A 41 23.81 13.34 19.81
C LYS A 41 22.51 13.26 18.99
N ALA A 42 22.61 13.07 17.67
CA ALA A 42 21.47 12.99 16.77
C ALA A 42 21.10 11.55 16.37
N THR A 43 21.98 10.59 16.65
CA THR A 43 21.81 9.16 16.35
C THR A 43 20.66 8.53 17.11
N LEU A 44 19.84 7.78 16.39
CA LEU A 44 18.71 6.99 16.92
C LEU A 44 18.91 5.48 16.74
N GLY A 45 19.81 5.09 15.84
CA GLY A 45 20.10 3.71 15.47
C GLY A 45 20.94 3.69 14.20
N ALA A 46 21.07 2.51 13.59
CA ALA A 46 21.73 2.37 12.30
C ALA A 46 21.14 1.23 11.47
N LYS A 47 21.37 1.25 10.16
CA LYS A 47 21.17 0.11 9.27
C LYS A 47 22.52 -0.48 8.89
N LEU A 48 22.63 -1.80 8.88
CA LEU A 48 23.85 -2.51 8.49
C LEU A 48 23.66 -3.15 7.11
N ASN A 49 24.69 -3.09 6.27
CA ASN A 49 24.79 -3.80 4.99
C ASN A 49 23.61 -3.60 4.02
N GLY A 50 22.89 -2.47 4.13
CA GLY A 50 21.72 -2.18 3.31
C GLY A 50 20.44 -2.91 3.75
N GLU A 51 20.44 -3.54 4.92
CA GLU A 51 19.25 -4.15 5.51
C GLU A 51 18.20 -3.09 5.87
N ALA A 52 16.93 -3.46 5.75
CA ALA A 52 15.82 -2.57 6.10
C ALA A 52 15.69 -2.36 7.62
N GLU A 53 16.23 -3.29 8.42
CA GLU A 53 16.13 -3.25 9.87
C GLU A 53 17.04 -2.19 10.49
N ILE A 54 16.49 -1.46 11.46
CA ILE A 54 17.24 -0.49 12.25
C ILE A 54 17.70 -1.16 13.54
N ILE A 55 19.00 -1.19 13.79
CA ILE A 55 19.59 -1.69 15.04
C ILE A 55 19.71 -0.57 16.08
N ASP A 56 19.68 -0.94 17.37
CA ASP A 56 19.83 -0.01 18.49
C ASP A 56 21.18 0.70 18.47
N LEU A 57 21.20 1.97 18.88
CA LEU A 57 22.41 2.79 18.95
C LEU A 57 23.48 2.23 19.90
N ARG A 58 23.11 1.32 20.81
CA ARG A 58 24.02 0.65 21.74
C ARG A 58 24.50 -0.72 21.25
N THR A 59 24.02 -1.19 20.10
CA THR A 59 24.43 -2.47 19.52
C THR A 59 25.94 -2.45 19.22
N PRO A 60 26.70 -3.46 19.68
CA PRO A 60 28.12 -3.59 19.37
C PRO A 60 28.34 -4.01 17.91
N LEU A 61 29.35 -3.42 17.27
CA LEU A 61 29.79 -3.81 15.93
C LEU A 61 30.82 -4.95 16.04
N GLU A 62 30.39 -6.16 15.68
CA GLU A 62 31.19 -7.38 15.84
C GLU A 62 31.99 -7.76 14.59
N ASP A 63 31.48 -7.40 13.41
CA ASP A 63 32.04 -7.77 12.11
C ASP A 63 32.14 -6.55 11.17
N ASP A 64 32.91 -6.70 10.10
CA ASP A 64 33.02 -5.70 9.03
C ASP A 64 31.65 -5.43 8.42
N CYS A 65 31.29 -4.16 8.28
CA CYS A 65 29.96 -3.78 7.82
C CYS A 65 29.94 -2.44 7.08
N ARG A 66 28.92 -2.25 6.25
CA ARG A 66 28.52 -0.94 5.76
C ARG A 66 27.45 -0.40 6.70
N ILE A 67 27.59 0.84 7.17
CA ILE A 67 26.65 1.45 8.12
C ILE A 67 25.97 2.69 7.55
N GLU A 68 24.69 2.83 7.85
CA GLU A 68 23.93 4.06 7.64
C GLU A 68 23.36 4.53 8.98
N ILE A 69 23.75 5.73 9.43
CA ILE A 69 23.32 6.27 10.72
C ILE A 69 21.92 6.88 10.58
N VAL A 70 20.98 6.36 11.36
CA VAL A 70 19.61 6.89 11.43
C VAL A 70 19.59 8.08 12.38
N THR A 71 19.02 9.19 11.92
CA THR A 71 18.92 10.45 12.68
C THR A 71 17.50 11.00 12.63
N LYS A 72 17.23 12.07 13.38
CA LYS A 72 15.90 12.71 13.47
C LYS A 72 15.30 13.16 12.13
N GLY A 73 16.15 13.43 11.13
CA GLY A 73 15.72 13.97 9.84
C GLY A 73 15.26 12.92 8.83
N SER A 74 15.33 11.62 9.15
CA SER A 74 14.92 10.54 8.25
C SER A 74 13.56 9.93 8.64
N LEU A 75 12.88 9.33 7.67
CA LEU A 75 11.65 8.57 7.89
C LEU A 75 11.89 7.42 8.90
N ASP A 76 13.06 6.79 8.82
CA ASP A 76 13.49 5.77 9.80
C ASP A 76 13.57 6.34 11.22
N GLY A 77 14.12 7.54 11.40
CA GLY A 77 14.17 8.19 12.70
C GLY A 77 12.78 8.47 13.26
N LEU A 78 11.84 8.85 12.39
CA LEU A 78 10.44 9.06 12.75
C LEU A 78 9.74 7.74 13.13
N ALA A 79 10.08 6.63 12.48
CA ALA A 79 9.58 5.30 12.84
C ALA A 79 10.04 4.88 14.25
N VAL A 80 11.32 5.12 14.58
CA VAL A 80 11.88 4.88 15.94
C VAL A 80 11.20 5.75 17.00
N LEU A 81 10.96 7.03 16.68
CA LEU A 81 10.24 7.95 17.57
C LEU A 81 8.82 7.45 17.86
N ARG A 82 8.08 7.07 16.82
CA ARG A 82 6.70 6.60 16.93
C ARG A 82 6.60 5.28 17.69
N HIS A 83 7.56 4.38 17.49
CA HIS A 83 7.64 3.14 18.27
C HIS A 83 7.91 3.43 19.75
N SER A 84 8.77 4.41 20.04
CA SER A 84 9.00 4.84 21.42
C SER A 84 7.77 5.51 22.04
N ALA A 85 7.02 6.27 21.24
CA ALA A 85 5.77 6.87 21.68
C ALA A 85 4.66 5.83 21.97
N SER A 86 4.66 4.68 21.27
CA SER A 86 3.72 3.59 21.59
C SER A 86 4.00 2.98 22.96
N HIS A 87 5.28 2.80 23.33
CA HIS A 87 5.65 2.34 24.68
C HIS A 87 5.25 3.34 25.78
N VAL A 88 5.47 4.64 25.55
CA VAL A 88 5.00 5.68 26.49
C VAL A 88 3.49 5.68 26.61
N MET A 89 2.75 5.44 25.52
CA MET A 89 1.30 5.28 25.57
C MET A 89 0.89 4.04 26.37
N ALA A 90 1.59 2.91 26.21
CA ALA A 90 1.33 1.70 26.98
C ALA A 90 1.57 1.90 28.48
N GLU A 91 2.66 2.57 28.88
CA GLU A 91 2.87 2.92 30.29
C GLU A 91 1.75 3.84 30.80
N ALA A 92 1.38 4.87 30.02
CA ALA A 92 0.29 5.77 30.38
C ALA A 92 -1.04 5.04 30.58
N ILE A 93 -1.36 4.06 29.71
CA ILE A 93 -2.56 3.22 29.86
C ILE A 93 -2.51 2.43 31.16
N LEU A 94 -1.38 1.82 31.50
CA LEU A 94 -1.23 1.07 32.77
C LEU A 94 -1.31 1.97 34.01
N ARG A 95 -0.91 3.24 33.92
CA ARG A 95 -1.08 4.22 35.00
C ARG A 95 -2.55 4.60 35.20
N VAL A 96 -3.32 4.69 34.11
CA VAL A 96 -4.76 4.99 34.16
C VAL A 96 -5.57 3.76 34.58
N TRP A 97 -5.22 2.58 34.05
CA TRP A 97 -5.86 1.29 34.30
C TRP A 97 -4.80 0.20 34.52
N PRO A 98 -4.41 -0.05 35.78
CA PRO A 98 -3.42 -1.08 36.13
C PRO A 98 -3.82 -2.50 35.72
N GLU A 99 -5.11 -2.75 35.51
CA GLU A 99 -5.67 -4.04 35.09
C GLU A 99 -5.61 -4.29 33.57
N ALA A 100 -5.27 -3.28 32.77
CA ALA A 100 -5.18 -3.43 31.31
C ALA A 100 -4.09 -4.43 30.93
N LYS A 101 -4.38 -5.34 29.98
CA LYS A 101 -3.37 -6.23 29.43
C LYS A 101 -2.90 -5.71 28.08
N LEU A 102 -1.60 -5.51 27.98
CA LEU A 102 -0.95 -5.03 26.77
C LEU A 102 -0.72 -6.19 25.80
N SER A 103 -0.89 -5.94 24.51
CA SER A 103 -0.65 -6.95 23.47
C SER A 103 0.44 -6.53 22.47
N ILE A 104 0.10 -5.79 21.42
CA ILE A 104 1.05 -5.32 20.39
C ILE A 104 0.91 -3.83 20.13
N GLY A 105 2.05 -3.16 19.92
CA GLY A 105 2.08 -1.72 19.67
C GLY A 105 3.13 -1.26 18.66
N PRO A 106 3.00 -1.61 17.37
CA PRO A 106 3.98 -1.24 16.36
C PRO A 106 3.86 0.24 15.96
N SER A 107 4.95 0.78 15.41
CA SER A 107 4.91 2.02 14.63
C SER A 107 4.34 1.76 13.24
N THR A 108 3.91 2.84 12.58
CA THR A 108 3.37 2.87 11.22
C THR A 108 3.91 4.11 10.50
N ASP A 109 3.74 4.16 9.19
CA ASP A 109 4.16 5.32 8.36
C ASP A 109 3.46 6.62 8.74
N GLN A 110 2.33 6.54 9.46
CA GLN A 110 1.50 7.68 9.83
C GLN A 110 1.49 7.95 11.35
N GLY A 111 2.06 7.07 12.16
CA GLY A 111 1.98 7.14 13.61
C GLY A 111 2.28 5.82 14.28
N PHE A 112 1.46 5.41 15.23
CA PHE A 112 1.56 4.15 15.93
C PHE A 112 0.17 3.74 16.44
N TYR A 113 0.04 2.50 16.88
CA TYR A 113 -1.11 2.08 17.67
C TYR A 113 -0.68 1.17 18.80
N TYR A 114 -1.59 0.90 19.73
CA TYR A 114 -1.43 -0.15 20.72
C TYR A 114 -2.75 -0.85 20.96
N ASP A 115 -2.73 -2.18 20.91
CA ASP A 115 -3.87 -3.04 21.16
C ASP A 115 -3.91 -3.45 22.64
N ILE A 116 -5.02 -3.18 23.29
CA ILE A 116 -5.22 -3.46 24.71
C ILE A 116 -6.46 -4.31 24.95
N ASP A 117 -6.32 -5.24 25.89
CA ASP A 117 -7.44 -6.01 26.45
C ASP A 117 -7.83 -5.36 27.78
N LEU A 118 -9.00 -4.74 27.78
CA LEU A 118 -9.52 -3.95 28.88
C LEU A 118 -11.04 -4.02 28.86
N GLU A 119 -11.65 -4.31 30.00
CA GLU A 119 -13.11 -4.37 30.14
C GLU A 119 -13.75 -2.99 29.97
N HIS A 120 -13.12 -1.94 30.48
CA HIS A 120 -13.54 -0.56 30.27
C HIS A 120 -13.44 -0.17 28.79
N ARG A 121 -14.54 0.29 28.20
CA ARG A 121 -14.56 0.77 26.81
C ARG A 121 -13.95 2.17 26.73
N VAL A 122 -12.77 2.27 26.11
CA VAL A 122 -12.02 3.51 25.96
C VAL A 122 -12.81 4.50 25.10
N SER A 123 -13.05 5.68 25.65
CA SER A 123 -13.75 6.79 25.01
C SER A 123 -12.78 7.86 24.49
N GLU A 124 -13.29 8.84 23.74
CA GLU A 124 -12.49 10.00 23.32
C GLU A 124 -12.02 10.86 24.51
N ASP A 125 -12.83 10.95 25.58
CA ASP A 125 -12.45 11.65 26.81
C ASP A 125 -11.30 10.94 27.54
N ASP A 126 -11.26 9.60 27.46
CA ASP A 126 -10.15 8.83 28.02
C ASP A 126 -8.84 9.07 27.26
N LEU A 127 -8.88 9.37 25.97
CA LEU A 127 -7.67 9.73 25.21
C LEU A 127 -6.98 10.96 25.80
N ALA A 128 -7.74 11.96 26.27
CA ALA A 128 -7.18 13.13 26.92
C ALA A 128 -6.46 12.76 28.23
N ARG A 129 -7.04 11.84 29.02
CA ARG A 129 -6.43 11.34 30.27
C ARG A 129 -5.12 10.59 30.00
N ILE A 130 -5.11 9.73 28.98
CA ILE A 130 -3.90 9.00 28.57
C ILE A 130 -2.84 9.99 28.08
N GLU A 131 -3.20 10.99 27.26
CA GLU A 131 -2.27 12.01 26.80
C GLU A 131 -1.62 12.80 27.95
N ASP A 132 -2.36 13.08 29.02
CA ASP A 132 -1.83 13.77 30.19
C ASP A 132 -0.82 12.92 30.96
N GLU A 133 -1.08 11.61 31.12
CA GLU A 133 -0.10 10.67 31.68
C GLU A 133 1.13 10.52 30.78
N MET A 134 0.95 10.43 29.45
CA MET A 134 2.07 10.42 28.50
C MET A 134 2.94 11.67 28.65
N LYS A 135 2.35 12.87 28.82
CA LYS A 135 3.09 14.11 29.06
C LYS A 135 3.90 14.03 30.35
N ALA A 136 3.35 13.43 31.41
CA ALA A 136 4.05 13.23 32.67
C ALA A 136 5.26 12.29 32.51
N ILE A 137 5.11 11.19 31.77
CA ILE A 137 6.19 10.23 31.45
C ILE A 137 7.29 10.88 30.63
N VAL A 138 6.93 11.62 29.57
CA VAL A 138 7.90 12.35 28.73
C VAL A 138 8.66 13.39 29.54
N LYS A 139 7.98 14.10 30.45
CA LYS A 139 8.61 15.10 31.32
C LYS A 139 9.62 14.49 32.31
N ALA A 140 9.43 13.23 32.70
CA ALA A 140 10.38 12.52 33.56
C ALA A 140 11.70 12.18 32.85
N ASP A 141 11.72 12.18 31.51
CA ASP A 141 12.90 11.97 30.66
C ASP A 141 13.74 10.73 31.03
N SER A 142 13.06 9.61 31.30
CA SER A 142 13.74 8.37 31.66
C SER A 142 14.39 7.71 30.44
N PRO A 143 15.59 7.10 30.59
CA PRO A 143 16.24 6.39 29.49
C PRO A 143 15.45 5.14 29.10
N PHE A 144 15.51 4.79 27.82
CA PHE A 144 15.11 3.47 27.35
C PHE A 144 16.30 2.51 27.43
N GLU A 145 16.12 1.41 28.14
CA GLU A 145 17.15 0.40 28.39
C GLU A 145 16.71 -0.95 27.81
N ARG A 146 17.54 -1.49 26.91
CA ARG A 146 17.34 -2.82 26.33
C ARG A 146 17.96 -3.87 27.25
N CYS A 147 17.17 -4.88 27.61
CA CYS A 147 17.62 -6.03 28.37
C CYS A 147 17.34 -7.32 27.59
N THR A 148 18.35 -8.18 27.42
CA THR A 148 18.14 -9.54 26.93
C THR A 148 17.54 -10.39 28.05
N ILE A 149 16.52 -11.19 27.73
CA ILE A 149 15.80 -12.01 28.70
C ILE A 149 15.88 -13.49 28.35
N GLU A 150 15.87 -14.35 29.37
CA GLU A 150 15.89 -15.81 29.20
C GLU A 150 14.46 -16.32 28.96
N ARG A 151 14.27 -17.17 27.94
CA ARG A 151 12.95 -17.57 27.44
C ARG A 151 12.13 -18.29 28.51
N GLU A 152 12.67 -19.31 29.17
CA GLU A 152 11.92 -20.13 30.13
C GLU A 152 11.57 -19.33 31.39
N ALA A 153 12.52 -18.58 31.95
CA ALA A 153 12.26 -17.70 33.08
C ALA A 153 11.20 -16.64 32.74
N SER A 154 11.23 -16.08 31.53
CA SER A 154 10.27 -15.06 31.10
C SER A 154 8.88 -15.64 30.89
N LEU A 155 8.75 -16.80 30.25
CA LEU A 155 7.48 -17.50 30.10
C LEU A 155 6.85 -17.82 31.45
N LYS A 156 7.65 -18.31 32.40
CA LYS A 156 7.17 -18.55 33.77
C LYS A 156 6.64 -17.27 34.42
N ARG A 157 7.45 -16.19 34.38
CA ARG A 157 7.08 -14.89 34.97
C ARG A 157 5.82 -14.30 34.34
N PHE A 158 5.70 -14.33 33.01
CA PHE A 158 4.51 -13.78 32.31
C PHE A 158 3.26 -14.62 32.54
N ARG A 159 3.38 -15.96 32.63
CA ARG A 159 2.24 -16.81 33.02
C ARG A 159 1.76 -16.53 34.44
N GLU A 160 2.68 -16.39 35.40
CA GLU A 160 2.37 -16.04 36.80
C GLU A 160 1.72 -14.65 36.91
N ALA A 161 2.12 -13.70 36.05
CA ALA A 161 1.53 -12.37 35.97
C ALA A 161 0.22 -12.29 35.15
N GLY A 162 -0.22 -13.39 34.53
CA GLY A 162 -1.44 -13.42 33.71
C GLY A 162 -1.33 -12.69 32.35
N GLU A 163 -0.10 -12.48 31.87
CA GLU A 163 0.26 -11.76 30.65
C GLU A 163 0.13 -12.67 29.42
N ILE A 164 -1.10 -13.11 29.13
CA ILE A 164 -1.41 -14.13 28.12
C ILE A 164 -0.88 -13.80 26.72
N TYR A 165 -0.90 -12.52 26.31
CA TYR A 165 -0.45 -12.10 24.99
C TYR A 165 1.07 -12.21 24.83
N LYS A 166 1.82 -11.80 25.86
CA LYS A 166 3.29 -11.90 25.86
C LYS A 166 3.76 -13.36 25.84
N VAL A 167 3.06 -14.23 26.56
CA VAL A 167 3.32 -15.68 26.55
C VAL A 167 3.15 -16.24 25.14
N GLU A 168 2.02 -15.96 24.49
CA GLU A 168 1.75 -16.44 23.13
C GLU A 168 2.73 -15.86 22.09
N LEU A 169 3.17 -14.61 22.25
CA LEU A 169 4.19 -14.03 21.38
C LEU A 169 5.51 -14.78 21.49
N ILE A 170 5.98 -15.04 22.71
CA ILE A 170 7.23 -15.77 22.95
C ILE A 170 7.16 -17.20 22.42
N GLU A 171 6.03 -17.89 22.64
CA GLU A 171 5.81 -19.25 22.13
C GLU A 171 5.75 -19.29 20.59
N GLY A 172 5.38 -18.19 19.94
CA GLY A 172 5.36 -18.06 18.48
C GLY A 172 6.71 -17.72 17.84
N PHE A 173 7.74 -17.38 18.63
CA PHE A 173 9.07 -17.10 18.11
C PHE A 173 9.92 -18.37 17.98
N GLU A 174 10.79 -18.41 16.97
CA GLU A 174 11.75 -19.49 16.76
C GLU A 174 12.54 -19.81 18.04
N PRO A 175 12.78 -21.08 18.41
CA PRO A 175 13.34 -21.45 19.71
C PRO A 175 14.66 -20.74 20.06
N GLU A 176 15.52 -20.53 19.06
CA GLU A 176 16.84 -19.92 19.19
C GLU A 176 16.83 -18.39 19.11
N ALA A 177 15.68 -17.76 18.86
CA ALA A 177 15.59 -16.31 18.74
C ALA A 177 15.93 -15.61 20.07
N GLU A 178 16.83 -14.60 20.01
CA GLU A 178 17.12 -13.74 21.15
C GLU A 178 15.87 -12.93 21.53
N LEU A 179 15.49 -12.99 22.80
CA LEU A 179 14.38 -12.23 23.35
C LEU A 179 14.90 -11.00 24.07
N SER A 180 14.29 -9.85 23.80
CA SER A 180 14.59 -8.62 24.53
C SER A 180 13.33 -7.92 25.02
N VAL A 181 13.53 -7.18 26.10
CA VAL A 181 12.56 -6.23 26.64
C VAL A 181 13.19 -4.84 26.65
N TYR A 182 12.33 -3.83 26.55
CA TYR A 182 12.73 -2.45 26.82
C TYR A 182 12.09 -1.97 28.11
N GLN A 183 12.92 -1.40 28.98
CA GLN A 183 12.52 -0.80 30.24
C GLN A 183 12.69 0.71 30.18
N HIS A 184 11.81 1.43 30.87
CA HIS A 184 11.96 2.85 31.17
C HIS A 184 11.25 3.21 32.48
N GLY A 185 11.30 4.48 32.90
CA GLY A 185 10.78 4.91 34.20
C GLY A 185 11.54 4.33 35.40
N ASN A 186 12.84 4.03 35.23
CA ASN A 186 13.67 3.31 36.20
C ASN A 186 13.13 1.89 36.52
N GLY A 187 12.61 1.20 35.50
CA GLY A 187 12.07 -0.16 35.63
C GLY A 187 10.60 -0.21 36.07
N SER A 188 9.90 0.93 36.14
CA SER A 188 8.46 0.95 36.41
C SER A 188 7.62 0.39 35.26
N PHE A 189 8.17 0.42 34.05
CA PHE A 189 7.56 -0.15 32.87
C PHE A 189 8.55 -1.05 32.13
N GLU A 190 8.04 -2.18 31.64
CA GLU A 190 8.77 -3.14 30.82
C GLU A 190 7.85 -3.71 29.76
N ASP A 191 8.35 -3.83 28.53
CA ASP A 191 7.61 -4.42 27.44
C ASP A 191 8.47 -5.30 26.53
N LEU A 192 7.86 -6.37 26.01
CA LEU A 192 8.50 -7.33 25.12
C LEU A 192 8.69 -6.69 23.75
N CYS A 193 9.93 -6.37 23.41
CA CYS A 193 10.20 -5.53 22.25
C CYS A 193 11.63 -5.72 21.75
N ARG A 194 11.79 -5.76 20.42
CA ARG A 194 13.08 -5.81 19.73
C ARG A 194 13.75 -4.43 19.64
N GLY A 195 12.95 -3.37 19.54
CA GLY A 195 13.38 -2.00 19.35
C GLY A 195 13.72 -1.67 17.90
N PRO A 196 14.48 -0.60 17.65
CA PRO A 196 15.16 0.24 18.63
C PRO A 196 14.26 1.35 19.18
N HIS A 197 14.69 1.98 20.26
CA HIS A 197 14.01 3.11 20.87
C HIS A 197 14.86 4.38 20.84
N VAL A 198 14.20 5.55 20.93
CA VAL A 198 14.90 6.82 21.16
C VAL A 198 15.67 6.76 22.49
N PRO A 199 16.72 7.58 22.69
CA PRO A 199 17.56 7.48 23.89
C PRO A 199 16.81 7.61 25.24
N SER A 200 15.80 8.48 25.30
CA SER A 200 14.99 8.73 26.51
C SER A 200 13.59 9.22 26.16
N THR A 201 12.64 9.08 27.08
CA THR A 201 11.23 9.48 26.88
C THR A 201 11.08 10.97 26.54
N GLY A 202 11.98 11.84 26.99
CA GLY A 202 11.98 13.27 26.70
C GLY A 202 12.22 13.64 25.23
N TRP A 203 12.63 12.68 24.39
CA TRP A 203 12.74 12.88 22.93
C TRP A 203 11.37 12.98 22.24
N ILE A 204 10.31 12.47 22.87
CA ILE A 204 8.95 12.46 22.35
C ILE A 204 8.29 13.81 22.63
N LYS A 205 8.67 14.83 21.87
CA LYS A 205 8.29 16.24 22.15
C LYS A 205 6.88 16.61 21.71
N ALA A 206 6.38 15.98 20.65
CA ALA A 206 5.09 16.29 20.06
C ALA A 206 4.38 14.98 19.69
N PHE A 207 3.22 14.73 20.30
CA PHE A 207 2.39 13.57 20.03
C PHE A 207 0.91 13.91 20.17
N LYS A 208 0.06 13.09 19.56
CA LYS A 208 -1.41 13.20 19.65
C LYS A 208 -2.05 11.82 19.51
N LEU A 209 -3.00 11.49 20.36
CA LEU A 209 -3.90 10.34 20.20
C LEU A 209 -5.06 10.74 19.28
N LEU A 210 -5.38 9.86 18.33
CA LEU A 210 -6.22 10.19 17.18
C LEU A 210 -7.62 9.57 17.29
N LYS A 211 -7.71 8.27 17.57
CA LYS A 211 -8.98 7.53 17.62
C LYS A 211 -8.83 6.18 18.32
N VAL A 212 -9.96 5.60 18.72
CA VAL A 212 -10.08 4.21 19.18
C VAL A 212 -10.78 3.38 18.10
N ALA A 213 -10.33 2.15 17.88
CA ALA A 213 -10.96 1.18 17.01
C ALA A 213 -11.04 -0.20 17.69
N GLY A 214 -11.88 -1.09 17.17
CA GLY A 214 -11.83 -2.51 17.55
C GLY A 214 -10.76 -3.24 16.73
N ALA A 215 -10.06 -4.17 17.36
CA ALA A 215 -9.14 -5.10 16.71
C ALA A 215 -9.43 -6.53 17.19
N TYR A 216 -8.98 -7.50 16.42
CA TYR A 216 -9.01 -8.90 16.81
C TYR A 216 -7.58 -9.38 17.02
N TRP A 217 -7.36 -10.18 18.07
CA TRP A 217 -6.04 -10.74 18.32
C TRP A 217 -5.56 -11.57 17.11
N ARG A 218 -4.35 -11.29 16.62
CA ARG A 218 -3.79 -11.81 15.35
C ARG A 218 -4.66 -11.61 14.10
N GLY A 219 -5.65 -10.71 14.14
CA GLY A 219 -6.57 -10.47 13.03
C GLY A 219 -7.59 -11.58 12.80
N ASP A 220 -7.77 -12.50 13.74
CA ASP A 220 -8.74 -13.61 13.66
C ASP A 220 -10.03 -13.24 14.39
N GLU A 221 -11.12 -13.14 13.64
CA GLU A 221 -12.45 -12.74 14.12
C GLU A 221 -13.04 -13.66 15.20
N ASN A 222 -12.50 -14.87 15.35
CA ASN A 222 -12.92 -15.83 16.37
C ASN A 222 -12.16 -15.67 17.70
N ARG A 223 -11.20 -14.75 17.77
CA ARG A 223 -10.35 -14.52 18.95
C ARG A 223 -10.82 -13.29 19.74
N GLN A 224 -10.15 -13.04 20.86
CA GLN A 224 -10.45 -11.93 21.76
C GLN A 224 -10.51 -10.61 21.00
N VAL A 225 -11.56 -9.83 21.27
CA VAL A 225 -11.72 -8.47 20.76
C VAL A 225 -10.90 -7.53 21.63
N LEU A 226 -9.99 -6.79 21.01
CA LEU A 226 -9.10 -5.81 21.63
C LEU A 226 -9.55 -4.40 21.27
N GLN A 227 -9.15 -3.44 22.08
CA GLN A 227 -9.32 -2.02 21.80
C GLN A 227 -7.99 -1.45 21.30
N ARG A 228 -8.00 -0.92 20.07
CA ARG A 228 -6.84 -0.33 19.41
C ARG A 228 -6.86 1.18 19.56
N ILE A 229 -5.86 1.73 20.24
CA ILE A 229 -5.69 3.19 20.35
C ILE A 229 -4.65 3.63 19.31
N TYR A 230 -5.04 4.55 18.43
CA TYR A 230 -4.15 5.14 17.43
C TYR A 230 -3.57 6.46 17.93
N GLY A 231 -2.28 6.68 17.66
CA GLY A 231 -1.59 7.93 17.93
C GLY A 231 -0.56 8.28 16.85
N THR A 232 0.00 9.47 16.93
CA THR A 232 1.11 9.90 16.08
C THR A 232 2.11 10.73 16.90
N ALA A 233 3.36 10.78 16.45
CA ALA A 233 4.44 11.53 17.09
C ALA A 233 5.39 12.11 16.04
N PHE A 234 5.95 13.28 16.37
CA PHE A 234 6.91 14.05 15.58
C PHE A 234 7.98 14.66 16.49
N PHE A 235 9.16 14.98 15.92
CA PHE A 235 10.26 15.55 16.70
C PHE A 235 9.99 17.00 17.13
N ASP A 236 9.07 17.69 16.44
CA ASP A 236 8.64 19.03 16.82
C ASP A 236 7.12 19.25 16.65
N LYS A 237 6.65 20.32 17.31
CA LYS A 237 5.23 20.68 17.35
C LYS A 237 4.70 21.24 16.03
N LYS A 238 5.56 21.80 15.18
CA LYS A 238 5.17 22.39 13.91
C LYS A 238 4.81 21.28 12.92
N GLU A 239 5.63 20.23 12.83
CA GLU A 239 5.35 19.05 12.01
C GLU A 239 4.05 18.36 12.46
N LEU A 240 3.86 18.18 13.78
CA LEU A 240 2.60 17.63 14.31
C LEU A 240 1.40 18.50 13.93
N ALA A 241 1.49 19.83 14.07
CA ALA A 241 0.39 20.73 13.73
C ALA A 241 0.04 20.64 12.23
N GLN A 242 1.05 20.65 11.35
CA GLN A 242 0.88 20.47 9.91
C GLN A 242 0.25 19.11 9.58
N TYR A 243 0.65 18.06 10.28
CA TYR A 243 0.07 16.73 10.12
C TYR A 243 -1.41 16.69 10.52
N LEU A 244 -1.76 17.26 11.68
CA LEU A 244 -3.14 17.32 12.16
C LEU A 244 -4.03 18.17 11.25
N GLU A 245 -3.50 19.29 10.73
CA GLU A 245 -4.19 20.12 9.74
C GLU A 245 -4.51 19.33 8.46
N ARG A 246 -3.52 18.57 7.94
CA ARG A 246 -3.73 17.68 6.79
C ARG A 246 -4.79 16.60 7.04
N ILE A 247 -4.81 15.99 8.24
CA ILE A 247 -5.85 15.02 8.60
C ILE A 247 -7.23 15.68 8.62
N GLU A 248 -7.35 16.87 9.18
CA GLU A 248 -8.64 17.54 9.30
C GLU A 248 -9.14 18.00 7.92
N GLU A 249 -8.24 18.51 7.08
CA GLU A 249 -8.53 18.77 5.68
C GLU A 249 -8.96 17.49 4.94
N ALA A 250 -8.30 16.35 5.21
CA ALA A 250 -8.67 15.06 4.63
C ALA A 250 -10.09 14.64 4.99
N LYS A 251 -10.47 14.76 6.27
CA LYS A 251 -11.83 14.48 6.73
C LYS A 251 -12.87 15.41 6.10
N ARG A 252 -12.52 16.68 5.88
CA ARG A 252 -13.39 17.64 5.20
C ARG A 252 -13.60 17.30 3.73
N ARG A 253 -12.56 16.78 3.06
CA ARG A 253 -12.59 16.42 1.64
C ARG A 253 -13.13 15.03 1.37
N ASP A 254 -13.30 14.19 2.40
CA ASP A 254 -13.76 12.79 2.28
C ASP A 254 -15.01 12.66 1.40
N HIS A 255 -14.88 11.91 0.30
CA HIS A 255 -15.97 11.76 -0.67
C HIS A 255 -17.22 11.10 -0.08
N ARG A 256 -17.10 10.33 1.01
CA ARG A 256 -18.26 9.72 1.69
C ARG A 256 -19.09 10.75 2.42
N LYS A 257 -18.43 11.76 2.99
CA LYS A 257 -19.08 12.89 3.64
C LYS A 257 -19.68 13.83 2.59
N LEU A 258 -18.84 14.32 1.68
CA LEU A 258 -19.26 15.27 0.64
C LEU A 258 -20.28 14.66 -0.32
N GLY A 259 -20.12 13.39 -0.72
CA GLY A 259 -21.06 12.70 -1.59
C GLY A 259 -22.46 12.58 -0.99
N LYS A 260 -22.57 12.48 0.34
CA LYS A 260 -23.86 12.53 1.07
C LYS A 260 -24.41 13.95 1.14
N GLU A 261 -23.58 14.93 1.51
CA GLU A 261 -23.97 16.35 1.62
C GLU A 261 -24.46 16.93 0.29
N LEU A 262 -23.80 16.53 -0.81
CA LEU A 262 -24.13 16.94 -2.18
C LEU A 262 -25.19 16.05 -2.84
N GLY A 263 -25.66 14.99 -2.17
CA GLY A 263 -26.65 14.06 -2.73
C GLY A 263 -26.19 13.37 -4.01
N LEU A 264 -24.92 12.99 -4.11
CA LEU A 264 -24.34 12.35 -5.30
C LEU A 264 -24.60 10.85 -5.33
N PHE A 265 -24.44 10.17 -4.19
CA PHE A 265 -24.62 8.72 -4.09
C PHE A 265 -25.06 8.30 -2.69
N MET A 266 -25.57 7.08 -2.58
CA MET A 266 -25.84 6.42 -1.32
C MET A 266 -25.41 4.96 -1.35
N PHE A 267 -25.29 4.35 -0.18
CA PHE A 267 -25.09 2.91 -0.01
C PHE A 267 -26.27 2.34 0.78
N HIS A 268 -26.67 1.10 0.48
CA HIS A 268 -27.76 0.42 1.17
C HIS A 268 -27.31 -0.97 1.65
N PRO A 269 -27.71 -1.43 2.86
CA PRO A 269 -27.34 -2.76 3.36
C PRO A 269 -27.75 -3.93 2.46
N TRP A 270 -28.78 -3.77 1.63
CA TRP A 270 -29.21 -4.80 0.66
C TRP A 270 -28.29 -4.91 -0.57
N ALA A 271 -27.43 -3.92 -0.80
CA ALA A 271 -26.39 -3.99 -1.82
C ALA A 271 -25.05 -3.53 -1.19
N PRO A 272 -24.44 -4.36 -0.32
CA PRO A 272 -23.25 -3.97 0.42
C PRO A 272 -22.12 -3.55 -0.52
N ALA A 273 -21.45 -2.44 -0.19
CA ALA A 273 -20.35 -1.87 -0.98
C ALA A 273 -20.66 -1.68 -2.48
N SER A 274 -21.94 -1.48 -2.81
CA SER A 274 -22.41 -1.17 -4.16
C SER A 274 -23.09 0.20 -4.15
N PRO A 275 -22.55 1.21 -4.85
CA PRO A 275 -23.10 2.56 -4.80
C PRO A 275 -24.38 2.69 -5.62
N PHE A 276 -25.36 3.40 -5.07
CA PHE A 276 -26.50 3.93 -5.82
C PHE A 276 -26.18 5.38 -6.16
N PHE A 277 -25.97 5.66 -7.44
CA PHE A 277 -25.81 7.04 -7.91
C PHE A 277 -27.17 7.73 -7.95
N LEU A 278 -27.30 8.81 -7.16
CA LEU A 278 -28.48 9.67 -7.16
C LEU A 278 -28.42 10.60 -8.38
N ALA A 279 -29.52 11.30 -8.71
CA ALA A 279 -29.60 12.07 -9.95
C ALA A 279 -28.42 13.03 -10.21
N PRO A 280 -27.93 13.83 -9.23
CA PRO A 280 -26.73 14.64 -9.40
C PRO A 280 -25.46 13.81 -9.70
N GLY A 281 -25.22 12.73 -8.95
CA GLY A 281 -24.06 11.87 -9.16
C GLY A 281 -24.12 11.10 -10.48
N ALA A 282 -25.30 10.65 -10.89
CA ALA A 282 -25.53 10.00 -12.17
C ALA A 282 -25.26 10.95 -13.35
N LYS A 283 -25.60 12.24 -13.21
CA LYS A 283 -25.24 13.25 -14.22
C LYS A 283 -23.72 13.38 -14.37
N ILE A 284 -22.99 13.49 -13.27
CA ILE A 284 -21.52 13.54 -13.29
C ILE A 284 -20.96 12.26 -13.92
N TYR A 285 -21.46 11.10 -13.49
CA TYR A 285 -21.05 9.80 -14.01
C TYR A 285 -21.21 9.71 -15.53
N ASN A 286 -22.36 10.12 -16.07
CA ASN A 286 -22.61 10.10 -17.50
C ASN A 286 -21.71 11.09 -18.25
N LEU A 287 -21.46 12.28 -17.69
CA LEU A 287 -20.51 13.25 -18.27
C LEU A 287 -19.10 12.67 -18.37
N LEU A 288 -18.64 11.92 -17.36
CA LEU A 288 -17.34 11.24 -17.40
C LEU A 288 -17.28 10.17 -18.50
N VAL A 289 -18.34 9.37 -18.63
CA VAL A 289 -18.43 8.34 -19.68
C VAL A 289 -18.46 8.99 -21.06
N ASP A 290 -19.28 10.03 -21.26
CA ASP A 290 -19.42 10.72 -22.55
C ASP A 290 -18.13 11.43 -22.95
N TYR A 291 -17.43 12.03 -21.98
CA TYR A 291 -16.09 12.59 -22.17
C TYR A 291 -15.10 11.53 -22.67
N MET A 292 -15.06 10.35 -22.04
CA MET A 292 -14.18 9.28 -22.50
C MET A 292 -14.59 8.72 -23.86
N ARG A 293 -15.89 8.61 -24.16
CA ARG A 293 -16.38 8.23 -25.49
C ARG A 293 -15.93 9.20 -26.57
N GLU A 294 -15.88 10.50 -26.26
CA GLU A 294 -15.33 11.50 -27.19
C GLU A 294 -13.85 11.26 -27.46
N LYS A 295 -13.05 11.05 -26.42
CA LYS A 295 -11.64 10.69 -26.58
C LYS A 295 -11.48 9.39 -27.37
N TYR A 296 -12.31 8.38 -27.11
CA TYR A 296 -12.29 7.11 -27.85
C TYR A 296 -12.51 7.28 -29.35
N ARG A 297 -13.46 8.13 -29.76
CA ARG A 297 -13.65 8.47 -31.17
C ARG A 297 -12.41 9.13 -31.78
N HIS A 298 -11.76 10.03 -31.05
CA HIS A 298 -10.55 10.71 -31.52
C HIS A 298 -9.33 9.77 -31.64
N PHE A 299 -9.19 8.83 -30.70
CA PHE A 299 -8.08 7.87 -30.66
C PHE A 299 -8.36 6.55 -31.40
N GLY A 300 -9.51 6.45 -32.10
CA GLY A 300 -9.85 5.29 -32.93
C GLY A 300 -10.19 4.02 -32.15
N TYR A 301 -10.80 4.16 -30.97
CA TYR A 301 -11.39 3.05 -30.21
C TYR A 301 -12.83 2.80 -30.66
N GLN A 302 -13.23 1.54 -30.65
CA GLN A 302 -14.59 1.09 -30.96
C GLN A 302 -15.25 0.59 -29.68
N GLU A 303 -16.35 1.21 -29.28
CA GLU A 303 -17.11 0.77 -28.10
C GLU A 303 -17.90 -0.51 -28.42
N VAL A 304 -17.79 -1.51 -27.55
CA VAL A 304 -18.52 -2.78 -27.61
C VAL A 304 -19.35 -2.97 -26.34
N ILE A 305 -20.36 -3.84 -26.41
CA ILE A 305 -21.19 -4.21 -25.26
C ILE A 305 -21.14 -5.73 -25.12
N THR A 306 -20.72 -6.21 -23.96
CA THR A 306 -20.53 -7.64 -23.68
C THR A 306 -21.46 -8.14 -22.58
N PRO A 307 -21.81 -9.45 -22.57
CA PRO A 307 -22.60 -10.05 -21.50
C PRO A 307 -21.98 -9.89 -20.10
N GLN A 308 -22.79 -10.14 -19.09
CA GLN A 308 -22.40 -10.02 -17.68
C GLN A 308 -22.14 -11.37 -16.99
N ILE A 309 -22.78 -12.42 -17.49
CA ILE A 309 -22.72 -13.78 -16.95
C ILE A 309 -22.19 -14.68 -18.05
N PHE A 310 -21.18 -15.48 -17.72
CA PHE A 310 -20.55 -16.43 -18.63
C PHE A 310 -20.43 -17.80 -17.98
N ASP A 311 -20.41 -18.83 -18.82
CA ASP A 311 -20.02 -20.18 -18.39
C ASP A 311 -18.61 -20.15 -17.77
N VAL A 312 -18.39 -20.94 -16.72
CA VAL A 312 -17.09 -20.99 -16.03
C VAL A 312 -15.94 -21.47 -16.92
N GLU A 313 -16.23 -22.18 -18.00
CA GLU A 313 -15.21 -22.60 -18.98
C GLU A 313 -14.47 -21.40 -19.59
N LEU A 314 -15.11 -20.22 -19.71
CA LEU A 314 -14.42 -19.01 -20.17
C LEU A 314 -13.29 -18.59 -19.21
N TRP A 315 -13.54 -18.70 -17.90
CA TRP A 315 -12.59 -18.33 -16.86
C TRP A 315 -11.46 -19.35 -16.76
N LYS A 316 -11.76 -20.63 -16.97
CA LYS A 316 -10.75 -21.69 -17.04
C LYS A 316 -9.84 -21.51 -18.26
N ARG A 317 -10.41 -21.29 -19.44
CA ARG A 317 -9.64 -21.05 -20.68
C ARG A 317 -8.72 -19.84 -20.53
N SER A 318 -9.26 -18.72 -20.06
CA SER A 318 -8.49 -17.49 -19.86
C SER A 318 -7.45 -17.56 -18.73
N GLY A 319 -7.47 -18.61 -17.88
CA GLY A 319 -6.57 -18.75 -16.72
C GLY A 319 -7.00 -17.97 -15.48
N HIS A 320 -8.11 -17.23 -15.53
CA HIS A 320 -8.65 -16.47 -14.40
C HIS A 320 -9.21 -17.37 -13.31
N TRP A 321 -9.67 -18.58 -13.65
CA TRP A 321 -10.19 -19.52 -12.66
C TRP A 321 -9.17 -19.82 -11.55
N ASP A 322 -7.93 -20.15 -11.91
CA ASP A 322 -6.92 -20.57 -10.94
C ASP A 322 -6.42 -19.43 -10.04
N LYS A 323 -6.52 -18.18 -10.52
CA LYS A 323 -5.92 -17.00 -9.87
C LYS A 323 -6.94 -16.03 -9.28
N TYR A 324 -8.19 -16.05 -9.75
CA TYR A 324 -9.18 -15.01 -9.47
C TYR A 324 -10.53 -15.54 -8.95
N LYS A 325 -10.76 -16.87 -8.92
CA LYS A 325 -12.04 -17.46 -8.50
C LYS A 325 -12.52 -16.96 -7.13
N ASP A 326 -11.62 -16.76 -6.17
CA ASP A 326 -11.97 -16.36 -4.81
C ASP A 326 -12.51 -14.91 -4.75
N ASN A 327 -12.28 -14.14 -5.82
CA ASN A 327 -12.75 -12.77 -6.00
C ASN A 327 -13.93 -12.68 -7.00
N MET A 328 -14.58 -13.79 -7.35
CA MET A 328 -15.68 -13.83 -8.31
C MET A 328 -17.02 -14.19 -7.66
N TYR A 329 -18.11 -13.78 -8.31
CA TYR A 329 -19.45 -14.23 -7.96
C TYR A 329 -19.87 -15.36 -8.91
N PHE A 330 -20.38 -16.45 -8.34
CA PHE A 330 -20.88 -17.59 -9.10
C PHE A 330 -22.38 -17.73 -8.94
N THR A 331 -23.01 -18.27 -9.98
CA THR A 331 -24.42 -18.63 -10.02
C THR A 331 -24.58 -19.92 -10.82
N GLN A 332 -25.75 -20.52 -10.75
CA GLN A 332 -26.09 -21.69 -11.56
C GLN A 332 -27.23 -21.35 -12.51
N ILE A 333 -27.06 -21.69 -13.79
CA ILE A 333 -28.11 -21.63 -14.80
C ILE A 333 -28.38 -23.07 -15.24
N GLU A 334 -29.55 -23.59 -14.86
CA GLU A 334 -29.92 -24.99 -15.04
C GLU A 334 -28.88 -25.95 -14.43
N LYS A 335 -28.07 -26.63 -15.27
CA LYS A 335 -27.00 -27.53 -14.85
C LYS A 335 -25.61 -26.94 -15.04
N SER A 336 -25.50 -25.76 -15.65
CA SER A 336 -24.22 -25.09 -15.91
C SER A 336 -23.85 -24.16 -14.77
N GLU A 337 -22.59 -24.25 -14.34
CA GLU A 337 -22.00 -23.27 -13.44
C GLU A 337 -21.59 -22.03 -14.24
N CYS A 338 -21.95 -20.85 -13.74
CA CYS A 338 -21.67 -19.59 -14.40
C CYS A 338 -21.03 -18.60 -13.43
N GLY A 339 -20.19 -17.71 -13.95
CA GLY A 339 -19.58 -16.61 -13.20
C GLY A 339 -20.06 -15.26 -13.73
N VAL A 340 -20.29 -14.32 -12.81
CA VAL A 340 -20.43 -12.90 -13.16
C VAL A 340 -19.05 -12.36 -13.50
N LYS A 341 -18.91 -11.64 -14.61
CA LYS A 341 -17.60 -11.20 -15.09
C LYS A 341 -16.89 -10.25 -14.09
N PRO A 342 -15.63 -10.53 -13.73
CA PRO A 342 -14.80 -9.64 -12.90
C PRO A 342 -13.96 -8.66 -13.73
N MET A 343 -13.91 -8.86 -15.05
CA MET A 343 -13.16 -8.09 -16.04
C MET A 343 -13.68 -8.37 -17.46
N ASN A 344 -13.35 -7.50 -18.43
CA ASN A 344 -13.87 -7.61 -19.80
C ASN A 344 -12.96 -8.39 -20.76
N CYS A 345 -11.67 -8.58 -20.44
CA CYS A 345 -10.69 -9.15 -21.36
C CYS A 345 -11.13 -10.46 -22.05
N PRO A 346 -11.62 -11.50 -21.34
CA PRO A 346 -12.02 -12.75 -22.00
C PRO A 346 -13.21 -12.57 -22.95
N SER A 347 -14.07 -11.58 -22.73
CA SER A 347 -15.16 -11.28 -23.66
C SER A 347 -14.65 -10.61 -24.93
N HIS A 348 -13.61 -9.79 -24.84
CA HIS A 348 -13.02 -9.10 -25.99
C HIS A 348 -12.22 -10.05 -26.87
N THR A 349 -11.58 -11.08 -26.29
CA THR A 349 -10.94 -12.15 -27.07
C THR A 349 -11.95 -12.95 -27.88
N LEU A 350 -13.15 -13.24 -27.32
CA LEU A 350 -14.24 -13.87 -28.07
C LEU A 350 -14.73 -13.00 -29.24
N ILE A 351 -14.83 -11.68 -29.06
CA ILE A 351 -15.21 -10.76 -30.15
C ILE A 351 -14.13 -10.75 -31.22
N PHE A 352 -12.85 -10.61 -30.84
CA PHE A 352 -11.75 -10.62 -31.79
C PHE A 352 -11.74 -11.93 -32.60
N GLY A 353 -11.81 -13.08 -31.93
CA GLY A 353 -11.83 -14.39 -32.57
C GLY A 353 -13.10 -14.74 -33.37
N SER A 354 -14.14 -13.90 -33.31
CA SER A 354 -15.38 -14.13 -34.07
C SER A 354 -15.27 -13.81 -35.56
N THR A 355 -14.22 -13.09 -35.96
CA THR A 355 -13.96 -12.68 -37.35
C THR A 355 -12.51 -12.91 -37.73
N LEU A 356 -12.25 -13.17 -39.01
CA LEU A 356 -10.89 -13.21 -39.55
C LEU A 356 -10.34 -11.77 -39.67
N HIS A 357 -9.08 -11.59 -39.26
CA HIS A 357 -8.37 -10.30 -39.36
C HIS A 357 -7.16 -10.43 -40.26
N SER A 358 -6.91 -9.44 -41.11
CA SER A 358 -5.66 -9.24 -41.82
C SER A 358 -4.70 -8.39 -40.98
N TYR A 359 -3.39 -8.50 -41.22
CA TYR A 359 -2.38 -7.59 -40.67
C TYR A 359 -2.72 -6.11 -40.92
N ARG A 360 -3.50 -5.80 -41.97
CA ARG A 360 -3.97 -4.45 -42.32
C ARG A 360 -5.09 -3.93 -41.44
N ASP A 361 -5.85 -4.82 -40.81
CA ASP A 361 -6.95 -4.46 -39.91
C ASP A 361 -6.41 -4.10 -38.51
N LEU A 362 -5.18 -4.49 -38.20
CA LEU A 362 -4.52 -4.20 -36.93
C LEU A 362 -3.87 -2.79 -36.94
N PRO A 363 -4.03 -2.00 -35.86
CA PRO A 363 -4.53 -2.41 -34.55
C PRO A 363 -6.06 -2.33 -34.40
N VAL A 364 -6.66 -3.33 -33.76
CA VAL A 364 -8.08 -3.34 -33.36
C VAL A 364 -8.17 -2.86 -31.91
N ARG A 365 -8.88 -1.77 -31.65
CA ARG A 365 -8.99 -1.15 -30.33
C ARG A 365 -10.42 -1.24 -29.81
N MET A 366 -10.70 -2.16 -28.90
CA MET A 366 -12.03 -2.35 -28.32
C MET A 366 -12.13 -1.65 -26.97
N ALA A 367 -13.16 -0.85 -26.75
CA ALA A 367 -13.45 -0.21 -25.47
C ALA A 367 -14.80 -0.70 -24.92
N ASP A 368 -14.94 -0.82 -23.60
CA ASP A 368 -16.13 -1.39 -22.97
C ASP A 368 -16.39 -0.76 -21.60
N PHE A 369 -17.56 -0.13 -21.47
CA PHE A 369 -18.10 0.39 -20.21
C PHE A 369 -19.04 -0.63 -19.53
N GLY A 370 -18.78 -1.91 -19.75
CA GLY A 370 -19.49 -3.00 -19.14
C GLY A 370 -19.33 -2.97 -17.62
N ARG A 371 -20.45 -3.14 -16.91
CA ARG A 371 -20.43 -3.32 -15.45
C ARG A 371 -19.60 -4.56 -15.12
N LEU A 372 -18.83 -4.50 -14.04
CA LEU A 372 -17.97 -5.58 -13.54
C LEU A 372 -18.29 -5.83 -12.07
N HIS A 373 -18.06 -7.06 -11.62
CA HIS A 373 -18.32 -7.47 -10.24
C HIS A 373 -17.13 -8.21 -9.64
N ARG A 374 -16.66 -7.77 -8.47
CA ARG A 374 -15.59 -8.42 -7.72
C ARG A 374 -16.00 -8.67 -6.28
N TYR A 375 -15.75 -9.88 -5.81
CA TYR A 375 -15.99 -10.29 -4.42
C TYR A 375 -14.94 -9.65 -3.51
N GLU A 376 -15.14 -8.38 -3.17
CA GLU A 376 -14.31 -7.69 -2.18
C GLU A 376 -14.79 -8.03 -0.76
N ARG A 377 -13.85 -8.42 0.11
CA ARG A 377 -14.13 -8.67 1.53
C ARG A 377 -14.65 -7.39 2.19
N SER A 378 -15.60 -7.50 3.11
CA SER A 378 -16.24 -6.32 3.76
C SER A 378 -15.21 -5.38 4.39
N GLY A 379 -14.18 -5.92 5.04
CA GLY A 379 -13.13 -5.14 5.70
C GLY A 379 -12.21 -4.34 4.78
N VAL A 380 -12.22 -4.57 3.46
CA VAL A 380 -11.39 -3.83 2.50
C VAL A 380 -12.17 -2.80 1.68
N THR A 381 -13.50 -2.83 1.72
CA THR A 381 -14.34 -1.89 0.95
C THR A 381 -14.27 -0.47 1.52
N GLY A 382 -14.39 0.55 0.66
CA GLY A 382 -14.17 1.95 1.07
C GLY A 382 -14.87 2.95 0.15
N GLY A 383 -16.07 3.38 0.53
CA GLY A 383 -16.84 4.38 -0.23
C GLY A 383 -16.90 4.04 -1.73
N LEU A 384 -16.63 5.01 -2.60
CA LEU A 384 -16.50 4.80 -4.04
C LEU A 384 -15.12 4.28 -4.47
N THR A 385 -14.10 4.43 -3.62
CA THR A 385 -12.72 4.06 -3.96
C THR A 385 -12.49 2.55 -4.05
N ARG A 386 -13.30 1.74 -3.35
CA ARG A 386 -13.27 0.28 -3.42
C ARG A 386 -14.66 -0.32 -3.21
N VAL A 387 -15.27 -0.76 -4.30
CA VAL A 387 -16.67 -1.23 -4.42
C VAL A 387 -16.74 -2.62 -5.05
N ARG A 388 -17.86 -3.32 -4.85
CA ARG A 388 -18.08 -4.67 -5.42
C ARG A 388 -18.63 -4.65 -6.84
N THR A 389 -19.25 -3.56 -7.25
CA THR A 389 -19.78 -3.35 -8.60
C THR A 389 -19.26 -2.04 -9.15
N PHE A 390 -18.68 -2.06 -10.34
CA PHE A 390 -18.00 -0.89 -10.90
C PHE A 390 -17.96 -0.97 -12.43
N CYS A 391 -17.79 0.16 -13.08
CA CYS A 391 -17.55 0.25 -14.50
C CYS A 391 -16.14 0.80 -14.69
N GLN A 392 -15.38 0.24 -15.61
CA GLN A 392 -14.08 0.80 -15.99
C GLN A 392 -14.20 1.47 -17.35
N ASP A 393 -13.31 2.42 -17.63
CA ASP A 393 -13.02 2.89 -18.98
C ASP A 393 -12.08 1.89 -19.69
N ASP A 394 -12.48 0.62 -19.64
CA ASP A 394 -11.66 -0.52 -20.02
C ASP A 394 -11.50 -0.59 -21.53
N ALA A 395 -10.32 -1.01 -21.98
CA ALA A 395 -10.08 -1.25 -23.38
C ALA A 395 -8.96 -2.28 -23.61
N HIS A 396 -9.12 -3.03 -24.69
CA HIS A 396 -8.16 -4.02 -25.16
C HIS A 396 -7.76 -3.71 -26.59
N ILE A 397 -6.46 -3.56 -26.82
CA ILE A 397 -5.89 -3.32 -28.14
C ILE A 397 -5.24 -4.62 -28.62
N PHE A 398 -5.71 -5.14 -29.73
CA PHE A 398 -5.07 -6.24 -30.45
C PHE A 398 -4.18 -5.64 -31.52
N CYS A 399 -2.87 -5.84 -31.42
CA CYS A 399 -1.92 -5.28 -32.36
C CYS A 399 -0.83 -6.29 -32.72
N ARG A 400 -0.07 -5.98 -33.77
CA ARG A 400 1.14 -6.73 -34.07
C ARG A 400 2.27 -6.34 -33.12
N GLU A 401 3.28 -7.20 -33.01
CA GLU A 401 4.44 -6.94 -32.15
C GLU A 401 5.17 -5.64 -32.55
N ASP A 402 5.29 -5.35 -33.84
CA ASP A 402 5.94 -4.13 -34.35
C ASP A 402 5.15 -2.85 -34.00
N GLN A 403 3.88 -2.97 -33.61
CA GLN A 403 3.00 -1.85 -33.27
C GLN A 403 2.99 -1.51 -31.78
N ILE A 404 3.51 -2.38 -30.91
CA ILE A 404 3.44 -2.25 -29.44
C ILE A 404 3.87 -0.85 -28.97
N GLN A 405 5.04 -0.37 -29.40
CA GLN A 405 5.58 0.92 -28.96
C GLN A 405 4.69 2.09 -29.39
N SER A 406 4.16 2.03 -30.62
CA SER A 406 3.29 3.07 -31.16
C SER A 406 1.94 3.15 -30.44
N GLU A 407 1.38 1.98 -30.05
CA GLU A 407 0.11 1.88 -29.33
C GLU A 407 0.26 2.31 -27.88
N ILE A 408 1.30 1.87 -27.15
CA ILE A 408 1.57 2.33 -25.78
C ILE A 408 1.77 3.85 -25.76
N SER A 409 2.54 4.39 -26.72
CA SER A 409 2.71 5.85 -26.86
C SER A 409 1.38 6.56 -27.13
N GLY A 410 0.47 5.94 -27.89
CA GLY A 410 -0.90 6.43 -28.10
C GLY A 410 -1.70 6.48 -26.82
N VAL A 411 -1.62 5.43 -26.00
CA VAL A 411 -2.29 5.38 -24.69
C VAL A 411 -1.72 6.40 -23.72
N ILE A 412 -0.41 6.60 -23.67
CA ILE A 412 0.25 7.63 -22.85
C ILE A 412 -0.24 9.04 -23.25
N ARG A 413 -0.37 9.32 -24.55
CA ARG A 413 -0.91 10.61 -25.03
C ARG A 413 -2.36 10.81 -24.60
N LEU A 414 -3.19 9.78 -24.73
CA LEU A 414 -4.57 9.83 -24.25
C LEU A 414 -4.62 10.08 -22.74
N LEU A 415 -3.80 9.36 -21.97
CA LEU A 415 -3.73 9.50 -20.52
C LEU A 415 -3.33 10.90 -20.09
N ARG A 416 -2.27 11.47 -20.68
CA ARG A 416 -1.83 12.84 -20.38
C ARG A 416 -2.93 13.85 -20.68
N GLN A 417 -3.60 13.76 -21.84
CA GLN A 417 -4.71 14.65 -22.16
C GLN A 417 -5.82 14.57 -21.12
N VAL A 418 -6.20 13.36 -20.70
CA VAL A 418 -7.22 13.19 -19.66
C VAL A 418 -6.75 13.79 -18.34
N TYR A 419 -5.54 13.50 -17.90
CA TYR A 419 -5.07 13.93 -16.59
C TYR A 419 -4.86 15.45 -16.52
N ASP A 420 -4.41 16.06 -17.61
CA ASP A 420 -4.32 17.51 -17.76
C ASP A 420 -5.71 18.18 -17.70
N ASP A 421 -6.71 17.62 -18.42
CA ASP A 421 -8.09 18.13 -18.42
C ASP A 421 -8.73 18.09 -17.01
N PHE A 422 -8.32 17.13 -16.16
CA PHE A 422 -8.75 17.01 -14.76
C PHE A 422 -7.79 17.63 -13.73
N ARG A 423 -6.68 18.26 -14.17
CA ARG A 423 -5.67 18.90 -13.32
C ARG A 423 -4.92 17.94 -12.37
N PHE A 424 -4.73 16.69 -12.79
CA PHE A 424 -3.82 15.76 -12.13
C PHE A 424 -2.39 15.99 -12.63
N THR A 425 -1.69 16.95 -12.03
CA THR A 425 -0.35 17.39 -12.47
C THR A 425 0.79 16.53 -11.90
N ASP A 426 0.61 15.97 -10.71
CA ASP A 426 1.64 15.22 -10.00
C ASP A 426 1.46 13.71 -10.22
N LEU A 427 2.03 13.23 -11.33
CA LEU A 427 1.95 11.85 -11.77
C LEU A 427 3.22 11.08 -11.39
N LYS A 428 3.05 10.01 -10.61
CA LYS A 428 4.07 9.00 -10.39
C LYS A 428 3.82 7.82 -11.33
N ILE A 429 4.89 7.28 -11.89
CA ILE A 429 4.81 6.15 -12.82
C ILE A 429 5.61 5.00 -12.26
N TYR A 430 4.98 3.83 -12.20
CA TYR A 430 5.61 2.60 -11.77
C TYR A 430 5.64 1.59 -12.92
N LEU A 431 6.79 0.92 -13.09
CA LEU A 431 6.90 -0.26 -13.92
C LEU A 431 6.84 -1.49 -13.02
N SER A 432 5.69 -2.15 -13.01
CA SER A 432 5.44 -3.32 -12.16
C SER A 432 5.81 -4.60 -12.91
N THR A 433 6.81 -5.32 -12.38
CA THR A 433 7.43 -6.49 -13.01
C THR A 433 6.86 -7.81 -12.47
N ARG A 434 7.31 -8.93 -13.01
CA ARG A 434 6.77 -10.27 -12.79
C ARG A 434 6.49 -10.63 -11.32
N PRO A 435 5.25 -11.01 -10.97
CA PRO A 435 4.90 -11.52 -9.65
C PRO A 435 5.31 -13.00 -9.48
N GLU A 436 5.43 -13.45 -8.22
CA GLU A 436 5.66 -14.88 -7.88
C GLU A 436 4.61 -15.80 -8.53
N LYS A 437 3.34 -15.37 -8.55
CA LYS A 437 2.23 -16.10 -9.15
C LYS A 437 1.95 -15.59 -10.57
N SER A 438 2.81 -15.96 -11.52
CA SER A 438 2.68 -15.60 -12.94
C SER A 438 2.36 -16.82 -13.83
N VAL A 439 1.93 -16.56 -15.07
CA VAL A 439 1.82 -17.54 -16.16
C VAL A 439 2.72 -17.10 -17.33
N GLY A 440 3.06 -18.00 -18.25
CA GLY A 440 3.96 -17.73 -19.39
C GLY A 440 5.42 -18.06 -19.12
N SER A 441 6.23 -18.14 -20.19
CA SER A 441 7.67 -18.43 -20.11
C SER A 441 8.48 -17.20 -19.68
N ASP A 442 9.72 -17.43 -19.22
CA ASP A 442 10.64 -16.36 -18.83
C ASP A 442 10.93 -15.41 -20.01
N GLU A 443 11.08 -15.96 -21.22
CA GLU A 443 11.30 -15.19 -22.46
C GLU A 443 10.14 -14.23 -22.77
N VAL A 444 8.89 -14.66 -22.55
CA VAL A 444 7.69 -13.82 -22.78
C VAL A 444 7.67 -12.67 -21.77
N TRP A 445 8.04 -12.93 -20.53
CA TRP A 445 8.11 -11.91 -19.48
C TRP A 445 9.19 -10.88 -19.73
N GLU A 446 10.41 -11.33 -20.07
CA GLU A 446 11.53 -10.45 -20.41
C GLU A 446 11.16 -9.54 -21.59
N LYS A 447 10.60 -10.12 -22.66
CA LYS A 447 10.12 -9.37 -23.83
C LYS A 447 9.05 -8.33 -23.46
N ALA A 448 8.12 -8.69 -22.58
CA ALA A 448 7.05 -7.79 -22.18
C ALA A 448 7.57 -6.63 -21.30
N GLU A 449 8.47 -6.92 -20.36
CA GLU A 449 9.08 -5.93 -19.46
C GLU A 449 9.95 -4.96 -20.24
N GLU A 450 10.80 -5.46 -21.14
CA GLU A 450 11.59 -4.64 -22.06
C GLU A 450 10.70 -3.78 -22.96
N GLY A 451 9.60 -4.34 -23.46
CA GLY A 451 8.62 -3.63 -24.28
C GLY A 451 8.04 -2.41 -23.57
N LEU A 452 7.64 -2.55 -22.30
CA LEU A 452 7.11 -1.44 -21.50
C LEU A 452 8.21 -0.45 -21.09
N ALA A 453 9.39 -0.93 -20.68
CA ALA A 453 10.52 -0.08 -20.32
C ALA A 453 10.96 0.81 -21.50
N LYS A 454 11.05 0.23 -22.70
CA LYS A 454 11.38 0.97 -23.92
C LYS A 454 10.33 2.03 -24.23
N ALA A 455 9.05 1.73 -24.06
CA ALA A 455 7.98 2.70 -24.29
C ALA A 455 8.07 3.89 -23.33
N LEU A 456 8.41 3.65 -22.06
CA LEU A 456 8.66 4.70 -21.07
C LEU A 456 9.86 5.59 -21.45
N GLN A 457 10.96 4.97 -21.89
CA GLN A 457 12.16 5.68 -22.34
C GLN A 457 11.90 6.53 -23.60
N GLU A 458 11.21 6.00 -24.61
CA GLU A 458 10.85 6.72 -25.84
C GLU A 458 9.96 7.94 -25.56
N ASN A 459 9.05 7.81 -24.58
CA ASN A 459 8.17 8.90 -24.15
C ASN A 459 8.81 9.85 -23.12
N LYS A 460 10.09 9.61 -22.77
CA LYS A 460 10.88 10.40 -21.80
C LYS A 460 10.15 10.56 -20.46
N LEU A 461 9.65 9.44 -19.96
CA LEU A 461 8.93 9.37 -18.69
C LEU A 461 9.85 8.83 -17.60
N ASP A 462 9.99 9.58 -16.51
CA ASP A 462 10.63 9.09 -15.29
C ASP A 462 9.71 8.05 -14.63
N TYR A 463 10.28 6.92 -14.21
CA TYR A 463 9.53 5.85 -13.57
C TYR A 463 10.35 5.14 -12.49
N THR A 464 9.65 4.49 -11.56
CA THR A 464 10.23 3.63 -10.54
C THR A 464 9.85 2.18 -10.83
N VAL A 465 10.80 1.24 -10.71
CA VAL A 465 10.49 -0.19 -10.84
C VAL A 465 9.82 -0.67 -9.55
N ASN A 466 8.70 -1.38 -9.67
CA ASN A 466 7.98 -1.98 -8.55
C ASN A 466 8.01 -3.53 -8.68
N PRO A 467 9.04 -4.19 -8.11
CA PRO A 467 9.24 -5.62 -8.30
C PRO A 467 8.07 -6.46 -7.78
N GLY A 468 7.58 -7.39 -8.59
CA GLY A 468 6.58 -8.37 -8.16
C GLY A 468 5.13 -7.90 -8.16
N ASP A 469 4.85 -6.67 -8.60
CA ASP A 469 3.50 -6.11 -8.59
C ASP A 469 2.76 -6.24 -9.94
N GLY A 470 3.36 -6.90 -10.95
CA GLY A 470 2.74 -7.12 -12.26
C GLY A 470 1.44 -7.94 -12.20
N ALA A 471 0.64 -7.91 -13.27
CA ALA A 471 -0.52 -8.80 -13.39
C ALA A 471 -0.06 -10.25 -13.60
N PHE A 472 -0.90 -11.24 -13.31
CA PHE A 472 -0.47 -12.64 -13.44
C PHE A 472 -0.14 -13.03 -14.90
N TYR A 473 -0.68 -12.30 -15.89
CA TYR A 473 -0.51 -12.52 -17.33
C TYR A 473 0.47 -11.56 -18.02
N GLY A 474 1.06 -10.61 -17.29
CA GLY A 474 2.03 -9.68 -17.89
C GLY A 474 2.41 -8.49 -17.00
N PRO A 475 3.49 -7.78 -17.34
CA PRO A 475 3.91 -6.58 -16.64
C PRO A 475 2.99 -5.41 -16.97
N LYS A 476 3.06 -4.35 -16.15
CA LYS A 476 2.21 -3.16 -16.33
C LYS A 476 2.94 -1.86 -16.00
N ILE A 477 2.53 -0.80 -16.69
CA ILE A 477 2.82 0.58 -16.33
C ILE A 477 1.64 1.09 -15.53
N ASP A 478 1.90 1.53 -14.30
CA ASP A 478 0.90 2.08 -13.40
C ASP A 478 1.06 3.59 -13.25
N PHE A 479 -0.05 4.30 -13.45
CA PHE A 479 -0.14 5.74 -13.40
C PHE A 479 -0.83 6.14 -12.10
N VAL A 480 -0.04 6.69 -11.18
CA VAL A 480 -0.46 7.03 -9.82
C VAL A 480 -0.56 8.54 -9.70
N VAL A 481 -1.77 9.01 -9.38
CA VAL A 481 -2.00 10.43 -9.08
C VAL A 481 -1.92 10.65 -7.58
N LEU A 482 -1.38 11.80 -7.18
CA LEU A 482 -1.52 12.30 -5.83
C LEU A 482 -2.82 13.10 -5.73
N ASP A 483 -3.64 12.78 -4.73
CA ASP A 483 -4.75 13.66 -4.40
C ASP A 483 -4.28 14.92 -3.64
N ALA A 484 -5.21 15.82 -3.32
CA ALA A 484 -4.92 17.05 -2.59
C ALA A 484 -4.35 16.84 -1.17
N LEU A 485 -4.27 15.59 -0.71
CA LEU A 485 -3.80 15.17 0.61
C LEU A 485 -2.53 14.29 0.49
N GLU A 486 -1.88 14.32 -0.68
CA GLU A 486 -0.67 13.56 -1.01
C GLU A 486 -0.85 12.04 -0.94
N ARG A 487 -2.08 11.53 -1.00
CA ARG A 487 -2.33 10.08 -1.06
C ARG A 487 -2.21 9.59 -2.49
N GLU A 488 -1.57 8.44 -2.64
CA GLU A 488 -1.33 7.79 -3.92
C GLU A 488 -2.56 7.00 -4.38
N TRP A 489 -3.05 7.33 -5.58
CA TRP A 489 -4.14 6.64 -6.24
C TRP A 489 -3.70 6.17 -7.62
N GLN A 490 -3.47 4.86 -7.77
CA GLN A 490 -3.33 4.23 -9.08
C GLN A 490 -4.65 4.36 -9.85
N LEU A 491 -4.66 5.11 -10.94
CA LEU A 491 -5.85 5.28 -11.79
C LEU A 491 -5.66 4.56 -13.12
N GLY A 492 -4.68 5.02 -13.88
CA GLY A 492 -4.38 4.50 -15.20
C GLY A 492 -3.47 3.29 -15.13
N THR A 493 -3.62 2.40 -16.10
CA THR A 493 -2.76 1.24 -16.24
C THR A 493 -2.63 0.86 -17.71
N VAL A 494 -1.44 0.38 -18.10
CA VAL A 494 -1.17 -0.22 -19.41
C VAL A 494 -0.45 -1.53 -19.19
N GLN A 495 -1.04 -2.63 -19.63
CA GLN A 495 -0.54 -3.98 -19.36
C GLN A 495 -0.35 -4.72 -20.68
N LEU A 496 0.79 -5.40 -20.82
CA LEU A 496 1.15 -6.08 -22.06
C LEU A 496 0.96 -7.59 -21.88
N ASP A 497 0.06 -8.19 -22.64
CA ASP A 497 -0.37 -9.58 -22.52
C ASP A 497 -0.15 -10.35 -23.83
N PHE A 498 0.75 -11.32 -23.76
CA PHE A 498 1.02 -12.28 -24.84
C PHE A 498 0.28 -13.62 -24.64
N ILE A 499 -0.28 -13.84 -23.46
CA ILE A 499 -0.73 -15.14 -22.95
C ILE A 499 -2.21 -15.35 -23.24
N MET A 500 -3.04 -14.32 -23.07
CA MET A 500 -4.45 -14.46 -23.37
C MET A 500 -4.73 -14.69 -24.85
N PRO A 501 -4.06 -14.00 -25.80
CA PRO A 501 -4.17 -14.34 -27.22
C PRO A 501 -3.80 -15.80 -27.52
N GLU A 502 -2.78 -16.34 -26.85
CA GLU A 502 -2.34 -17.74 -27.00
C GLU A 502 -3.41 -18.71 -26.52
N ARG A 503 -3.93 -18.49 -25.30
CA ARG A 503 -4.96 -19.35 -24.67
C ARG A 503 -6.28 -19.40 -25.45
N PHE A 504 -6.58 -18.34 -26.19
CA PHE A 504 -7.76 -18.26 -27.04
C PHE A 504 -7.47 -18.61 -28.51
N GLU A 505 -6.23 -18.98 -28.84
CA GLU A 505 -5.80 -19.34 -30.20
C GLU A 505 -6.16 -18.23 -31.19
N LEU A 506 -5.93 -16.97 -30.80
CA LEU A 506 -6.23 -15.81 -31.64
C LEU A 506 -5.19 -15.69 -32.75
N GLU A 507 -5.64 -15.46 -33.98
CA GLU A 507 -4.75 -15.33 -35.13
C GLU A 507 -5.18 -14.20 -36.07
N TYR A 508 -4.24 -13.69 -36.85
CA TYR A 508 -4.47 -12.82 -38.01
C TYR A 508 -3.63 -13.30 -39.21
N ASP A 509 -4.08 -12.98 -40.42
CA ASP A 509 -3.34 -13.22 -41.66
C ASP A 509 -2.17 -12.24 -41.80
N ASP A 510 -0.94 -12.74 -41.80
CA ASP A 510 0.26 -11.92 -41.93
C ASP A 510 0.51 -11.44 -43.38
N ALA A 511 1.52 -10.60 -43.57
CA ALA A 511 1.83 -10.03 -44.89
C ALA A 511 2.44 -11.06 -45.86
N GLN A 512 2.88 -12.20 -45.36
CA GLN A 512 3.53 -13.30 -46.07
C GLN A 512 2.56 -14.42 -46.43
N GLY A 513 1.28 -14.32 -46.02
CA GLY A 513 0.23 -15.31 -46.26
C GLY A 513 0.19 -16.44 -45.22
N GLY A 514 0.88 -16.28 -44.10
CA GLY A 514 0.80 -17.15 -42.92
C GLY A 514 -0.20 -16.64 -41.87
N ARG A 515 -0.28 -17.39 -40.75
CA ARG A 515 -1.03 -17.01 -39.55
C ARG A 515 -0.05 -16.56 -38.48
N SER A 516 -0.35 -15.44 -37.84
CA SER A 516 0.42 -14.90 -36.73
C SER A 516 -0.50 -14.55 -35.56
N GLN A 517 0.02 -14.63 -34.34
CA GLN A 517 -0.72 -14.31 -33.12
C GLN A 517 -0.65 -12.80 -32.82
N PRO A 518 -1.77 -12.14 -32.46
CA PRO A 518 -1.73 -10.75 -32.03
C PRO A 518 -1.22 -10.65 -30.58
N VAL A 519 -0.74 -9.46 -30.23
CA VAL A 519 -0.45 -9.07 -28.85
C VAL A 519 -1.63 -8.28 -28.32
N MET A 520 -1.98 -8.46 -27.05
CA MET A 520 -3.06 -7.73 -26.40
C MET A 520 -2.50 -6.70 -25.41
N ILE A 521 -2.93 -5.45 -25.54
CA ILE A 521 -2.63 -4.39 -24.57
C ILE A 521 -3.91 -4.08 -23.82
N HIS A 522 -3.91 -4.33 -22.51
CA HIS A 522 -4.98 -3.91 -21.61
C HIS A 522 -4.71 -2.48 -21.18
N ARG A 523 -5.74 -1.64 -21.16
CA ARG A 523 -5.58 -0.30 -20.61
C ARG A 523 -6.85 0.23 -19.97
N ALA A 524 -6.65 1.06 -18.97
CA ALA A 524 -7.65 1.97 -18.41
C ALA A 524 -6.97 3.33 -18.18
N ILE A 525 -7.69 4.43 -18.34
CA ILE A 525 -7.15 5.79 -18.14
C ILE A 525 -7.64 6.33 -16.81
N MET A 526 -8.96 6.34 -16.61
CA MET A 526 -9.60 6.76 -15.36
C MET A 526 -9.68 5.62 -14.34
N GLY A 527 -9.52 4.37 -14.77
CA GLY A 527 -9.72 3.20 -13.93
C GLY A 527 -11.21 2.90 -13.80
N SER A 528 -11.71 2.63 -12.59
CA SER A 528 -13.16 2.59 -12.41
C SER A 528 -13.74 3.99 -12.29
N ILE A 529 -14.88 4.22 -12.95
CA ILE A 529 -15.58 5.51 -12.91
C ILE A 529 -15.98 5.86 -11.48
N GLU A 530 -16.35 4.85 -10.67
CA GLU A 530 -16.63 4.99 -9.25
C GLU A 530 -15.42 5.54 -8.49
N ARG A 531 -14.25 4.88 -8.63
CA ARG A 531 -13.03 5.30 -7.93
C ARG A 531 -12.58 6.67 -8.40
N PHE A 532 -12.61 6.92 -9.71
CA PHE A 532 -12.27 8.20 -10.30
C PHE A 532 -13.15 9.32 -9.75
N LEU A 533 -14.48 9.13 -9.73
CA LEU A 533 -15.40 10.11 -9.15
C LEU A 533 -15.16 10.31 -7.65
N GLY A 534 -14.86 9.25 -6.90
CA GLY A 534 -14.44 9.33 -5.50
C GLY A 534 -13.25 10.28 -5.35
N ILE A 535 -12.20 10.08 -6.13
CA ILE A 535 -10.98 10.90 -6.09
C ILE A 535 -11.28 12.34 -6.56
N LEU A 536 -12.10 12.54 -7.59
CA LEU A 536 -12.48 13.88 -8.06
C LEU A 536 -13.22 14.69 -6.99
N ILE A 537 -14.12 14.06 -6.22
CA ILE A 537 -14.80 14.73 -5.11
C ILE A 537 -13.78 15.24 -4.09
N GLU A 538 -12.78 14.43 -3.74
CA GLU A 538 -11.77 14.80 -2.75
C GLU A 538 -10.79 15.84 -3.28
N HIS A 539 -10.35 15.68 -4.54
CA HIS A 539 -9.46 16.58 -5.25
C HIS A 539 -10.05 17.99 -5.34
N PHE A 540 -11.32 18.12 -5.73
CA PHE A 540 -12.03 19.39 -5.84
C PHE A 540 -12.76 19.84 -4.57
N ALA A 541 -12.64 19.09 -3.47
CA ALA A 541 -13.40 19.34 -2.23
C ALA A 541 -14.92 19.53 -2.47
N GLY A 542 -15.48 18.78 -3.42
CA GLY A 542 -16.89 18.86 -3.82
C GLY A 542 -17.25 20.01 -4.77
N VAL A 543 -16.30 20.90 -5.10
CA VAL A 543 -16.51 22.05 -5.99
C VAL A 543 -16.04 21.71 -7.41
N PHE A 544 -16.88 20.95 -8.13
CA PHE A 544 -16.55 20.48 -9.48
C PHE A 544 -16.32 21.63 -10.48
N PRO A 545 -15.45 21.43 -11.49
CA PRO A 545 -15.39 22.30 -12.66
C PRO A 545 -16.77 22.46 -13.30
N VAL A 546 -17.05 23.65 -13.87
CA VAL A 546 -18.37 23.98 -14.45
C VAL A 546 -18.88 22.92 -15.42
N TRP A 547 -18.01 22.36 -16.27
CA TRP A 547 -18.41 21.35 -17.26
C TRP A 547 -18.83 20.00 -16.64
N LEU A 548 -18.44 19.72 -15.38
CA LEU A 548 -18.83 18.52 -14.62
C LEU A 548 -19.88 18.80 -13.55
N ALA A 549 -20.10 20.06 -13.17
CA ALA A 549 -20.98 20.40 -12.08
C ALA A 549 -22.42 19.90 -12.36
N PRO A 550 -23.05 19.18 -11.41
CA PRO A 550 -24.39 18.64 -11.63
C PRO A 550 -25.43 19.76 -11.80
N VAL A 551 -25.20 20.91 -11.16
CA VAL A 551 -25.91 22.17 -11.37
C VAL A 551 -24.86 23.20 -11.78
N GLN A 552 -25.01 23.78 -12.97
CA GLN A 552 -24.03 24.68 -13.61
C GLN A 552 -24.36 26.14 -13.40
#